data_AF-A0A836W748-F1
#
_entry.id   AF-A0A836W748-F1
#
_cell.length_a   1.000
_cell.length_b   1.000
_cell.length_c   1.000
_cell.angle_alpha   90.00
_cell.angle_beta   90.00
_cell.angle_gamma   90.00
#
_symmetry.space_group_name_H-M   'P 1'
#
loop_
_entity.id
_entity.type
_entity.pdbx_description
1 polymer ?
#
loop_
_entity_poly.entity_id
_entity_poly.type
_entity_poly.pdbx_seq_one_letter_code
_entity_poly.pdbx_strand_id
1 'polypeptide(L)'
;SNLSRNIKCGNALIDDPAVAGDKAFDWNKEFPQIMQQGGFDIVIGNPPYGVVFNNAEKQYLKQFDKLVPDYEIYIYFISLGMAKLLKPSGDLFYIIPNTFLSILYGQNYRAFLTKHYQISYIANLSEEDVFEDAQVRNCILGLRKKNTGEK
;
A
#
# COMPACT_ATOMS: atom_id res chain seq x y z
N SER A 1 11.43 -5.41 -27.19
CA SER A 1 10.32 -4.88 -26.34
C SER A 1 10.84 -3.65 -25.61
N ASN A 2 10.05 -2.59 -25.44
CA ASN A 2 10.41 -1.46 -24.57
C ASN A 2 9.44 -1.38 -23.38
N LEU A 3 9.88 -0.77 -22.29
CA LEU A 3 9.11 -0.69 -21.04
C LEU A 3 8.05 0.43 -21.04
N SER A 4 7.87 1.12 -22.18
CA SER A 4 7.03 2.31 -22.29
C SER A 4 5.56 2.08 -21.93
N ARG A 5 5.07 0.83 -21.97
CA ARG A 5 3.70 0.47 -21.55
C ARG A 5 3.58 0.06 -20.08
N ASN A 6 4.71 -0.20 -19.40
CA ASN A 6 4.75 -0.75 -18.04
C ASN A 6 5.22 0.29 -17.01
N ILE A 7 5.89 1.36 -17.45
CA ILE A 7 6.29 2.49 -16.62
C ILE A 7 5.23 3.58 -16.76
N LYS A 8 4.61 3.95 -15.64
CA LYS A 8 3.56 4.96 -15.58
C LYS A 8 3.91 6.04 -14.55
N CYS A 9 3.36 7.24 -14.74
CA CYS A 9 3.60 8.38 -13.85
C CYS A 9 2.25 8.92 -13.35
N GLY A 10 2.11 9.10 -12.03
CA GLY A 10 0.90 9.62 -11.40
C GLY A 10 0.87 9.39 -9.88
N ASN A 11 -0.20 9.83 -9.24
CA ASN A 11 -0.51 9.62 -7.83
C ASN A 11 -1.22 8.27 -7.66
N ALA A 12 -0.45 7.23 -7.32
CA ALA A 12 -0.94 5.86 -7.20
C ALA A 12 -2.13 5.66 -6.23
N LEU A 13 -2.39 6.58 -5.29
CA LEU A 13 -3.47 6.47 -4.30
C LEU A 13 -4.75 7.18 -4.72
N ILE A 14 -4.66 8.24 -5.54
CA ILE A 14 -5.77 9.15 -5.82
C ILE A 14 -6.09 9.12 -7.32
N ASP A 15 -7.28 8.60 -7.65
CA ASP A 15 -7.78 8.49 -9.02
C ASP A 15 -8.70 9.67 -9.44
N ASP A 16 -9.03 10.58 -8.51
CA ASP A 16 -9.91 11.72 -8.75
C ASP A 16 -9.13 12.93 -9.29
N PRO A 17 -9.37 13.36 -10.55
CA PRO A 17 -8.74 14.55 -11.13
C PRO A 17 -9.08 15.85 -10.39
N ALA A 18 -10.20 15.92 -9.68
CA ALA A 18 -10.54 17.09 -8.86
C ALA A 18 -9.61 17.25 -7.65
N VAL A 19 -8.96 16.16 -7.20
CA VAL A 19 -8.05 16.15 -6.05
C VAL A 19 -6.59 16.14 -6.51
N ALA A 20 -6.23 15.29 -7.48
CA ALA A 20 -4.85 15.08 -7.92
C ALA A 20 -4.50 15.76 -9.26
N GLY A 21 -5.46 16.42 -9.92
CA GLY A 21 -5.26 17.05 -11.22
C GLY A 21 -4.77 16.05 -12.28
N ASP A 22 -3.81 16.48 -13.10
CA ASP A 22 -3.19 15.66 -14.13
C ASP A 22 -2.38 14.47 -13.57
N LYS A 23 -2.15 14.42 -12.25
CA LYS A 23 -1.50 13.29 -11.60
C LYS A 23 -2.50 12.22 -11.16
N ALA A 24 -3.82 12.42 -11.29
CA ALA A 24 -4.78 11.40 -10.92
C ALA A 24 -4.50 10.07 -11.65
N PHE A 25 -4.49 8.96 -10.90
CA PHE A 25 -4.05 7.67 -11.42
C PHE A 25 -5.09 6.58 -11.18
N ASP A 26 -5.69 6.08 -12.26
CA ASP A 26 -6.66 4.99 -12.21
C ASP A 26 -6.02 3.69 -12.71
N TRP A 27 -5.75 2.77 -11.78
CA TRP A 27 -5.14 1.47 -12.07
C TRP A 27 -5.93 0.65 -13.09
N ASN A 28 -7.26 0.76 -13.15
CA ASN A 28 -8.08 0.03 -14.13
C ASN A 28 -7.90 0.57 -15.54
N LYS A 29 -7.66 1.88 -15.68
CA LYS A 29 -7.39 2.51 -16.99
C LYS A 29 -5.95 2.29 -17.43
N GLU A 30 -5.01 2.30 -16.49
CA GLU A 30 -3.58 2.23 -16.79
C GLU A 30 -3.09 0.79 -17.03
N PHE A 31 -3.70 -0.19 -16.37
CA PHE A 31 -3.38 -1.62 -16.49
C PHE A 31 -4.62 -2.50 -16.71
N PRO A 32 -5.46 -2.24 -17.73
CA PRO A 32 -6.77 -2.87 -17.87
C PRO A 32 -6.70 -4.39 -17.96
N GLN A 33 -5.72 -4.92 -18.68
CA GLN A 33 -5.55 -6.38 -18.85
C GLN A 33 -5.22 -7.08 -17.54
N ILE A 34 -4.37 -6.47 -16.69
CA ILE A 34 -3.98 -7.02 -15.40
C ILE A 34 -5.15 -6.95 -14.43
N MET A 35 -5.81 -5.79 -14.36
CA MET A 35 -6.94 -5.59 -13.46
C MET A 35 -8.13 -6.48 -13.81
N GLN A 36 -8.41 -6.70 -15.11
CA GLN A 36 -9.43 -7.65 -15.58
C GLN A 36 -9.12 -9.12 -15.22
N GLN A 37 -7.84 -9.47 -15.05
CA GLN A 37 -7.40 -10.79 -14.58
C GLN A 37 -7.40 -10.91 -13.04
N GLY A 38 -7.97 -9.93 -12.34
CA GLY A 38 -8.07 -9.90 -10.89
C GLY A 38 -6.93 -9.15 -10.19
N GLY A 39 -5.98 -8.59 -10.94
CA GLY A 39 -4.87 -7.80 -10.40
C GLY A 39 -3.51 -8.47 -10.54
N PHE A 40 -2.52 -7.90 -9.86
CA PHE A 40 -1.14 -8.35 -9.87
C PHE A 40 -0.93 -9.58 -8.99
N ASP A 41 -0.02 -10.45 -9.42
CA ASP A 41 0.45 -11.59 -8.63
C ASP A 41 1.23 -11.15 -7.40
N ILE A 42 2.04 -10.12 -7.59
CA ILE A 42 2.98 -9.60 -6.61
C ILE A 42 2.95 -8.07 -6.68
N VAL A 43 2.90 -7.43 -5.52
CA VAL A 43 3.09 -5.98 -5.35
C VAL A 43 4.29 -5.77 -4.45
N ILE A 44 5.34 -5.12 -4.95
CA ILE A 44 6.55 -4.81 -4.20
C ILE A 44 6.76 -3.31 -4.21
N GLY A 45 7.26 -2.74 -3.11
CA GLY A 45 7.53 -1.31 -3.06
C GLY A 45 8.21 -0.84 -1.77
N ASN A 46 8.72 0.38 -1.85
CA ASN A 46 9.13 1.19 -0.71
C ASN A 46 8.20 2.41 -0.71
N PRO A 47 6.98 2.30 -0.16
CA PRO A 47 6.05 3.41 -0.14
C PRO A 47 6.66 4.63 0.56
N PRO A 48 6.23 5.86 0.21
CA PRO A 48 6.69 7.08 0.88
C PRO A 48 6.32 7.07 2.38
N TYR A 49 7.05 7.86 3.18
CA TYR A 49 6.79 8.06 4.62
C TYR A 49 6.61 9.55 4.93
N GLY A 50 5.86 9.89 5.99
CA GLY A 50 5.82 11.25 6.54
C GLY A 50 5.24 12.32 5.60
N VAL A 51 4.33 11.95 4.69
CA VAL A 51 3.71 12.90 3.75
C VAL A 51 2.65 13.74 4.44
N VAL A 52 2.69 15.06 4.20
CA VAL A 52 1.67 15.99 4.66
C VAL A 52 0.62 16.17 3.58
N PHE A 53 -0.63 15.85 3.90
CA PHE A 53 -1.77 15.98 3.01
C PHE A 53 -2.55 17.28 3.24
N ASN A 54 -3.06 17.85 2.15
CA ASN A 54 -4.04 18.94 2.20
C ASN A 54 -5.44 18.41 2.58
N ASN A 55 -6.41 19.33 2.78
CA ASN A 55 -7.75 18.94 3.24
C ASN A 55 -8.53 18.07 2.23
N ALA A 56 -8.39 18.34 0.93
CA ALA A 56 -9.06 17.55 -0.11
C ALA A 56 -8.50 16.12 -0.17
N GLU A 57 -7.16 15.99 -0.10
CA GLU A 57 -6.48 14.70 -0.04
C GLU A 57 -6.88 13.92 1.23
N LYS A 58 -6.91 14.57 2.39
CA LYS A 58 -7.37 13.92 3.64
C LYS A 58 -8.81 13.43 3.53
N GLN A 59 -9.70 14.23 2.95
CA GLN A 59 -11.09 13.82 2.75
C GLN A 59 -11.18 12.59 1.83
N TYR A 60 -10.47 12.60 0.71
CA TYR A 60 -10.43 11.47 -0.21
C TYR A 60 -9.86 10.22 0.46
N LEU A 61 -8.69 10.33 1.11
CA LEU A 61 -8.01 9.22 1.75
C LEU A 61 -8.82 8.62 2.91
N LYS A 62 -9.53 9.44 3.69
CA LYS A 62 -10.44 8.96 4.74
C LYS A 62 -11.61 8.14 4.18
N GLN A 63 -12.10 8.48 2.99
CA GLN A 63 -13.12 7.68 2.29
C GLN A 63 -12.52 6.39 1.72
N PHE A 64 -11.27 6.47 1.25
CA PHE A 64 -10.53 5.32 0.74
C PHE A 64 -10.28 4.26 1.83
N ASP A 65 -9.76 4.65 2.99
CA ASP A 65 -9.64 3.77 4.15
C ASP A 65 -9.63 4.53 5.49
N LYS A 66 -10.78 4.55 6.17
CA LYS A 66 -10.95 5.21 7.47
C LYS A 66 -10.20 4.53 8.64
N LEU A 67 -9.70 3.30 8.47
CA LEU A 67 -8.95 2.59 9.51
C LEU A 67 -7.49 3.02 9.57
N VAL A 68 -6.99 3.69 8.53
CA VAL A 68 -5.61 4.19 8.49
C VAL A 68 -5.43 5.26 9.56
N PRO A 69 -4.57 5.03 10.55
CA PRO A 69 -4.36 6.00 11.61
C PRO A 69 -3.54 7.18 11.11
N ASP A 70 -3.92 8.38 11.57
CA ASP A 70 -3.21 9.65 11.36
C ASP A 70 -2.76 9.92 9.90
N TYR A 71 -3.49 9.38 8.93
CA TYR A 71 -3.15 9.45 7.52
C TYR A 71 -1.76 8.92 7.16
N GLU A 72 -1.24 7.93 7.90
CA GLU A 72 0.05 7.30 7.58
C GLU A 72 0.05 6.71 6.16
N ILE A 73 0.75 7.39 5.25
CA ILE A 73 0.65 7.13 3.81
C ILE A 73 1.06 5.71 3.42
N TYR A 74 2.08 5.14 4.05
CA TYR A 74 2.50 3.76 3.77
C TYR A 74 1.40 2.75 4.12
N ILE A 75 0.54 3.05 5.10
CA ILE A 75 -0.60 2.20 5.46
C ILE A 75 -1.69 2.30 4.38
N TYR A 76 -1.93 3.49 3.81
CA TYR A 76 -2.80 3.61 2.63
C TYR A 76 -2.29 2.79 1.44
N PHE A 77 -0.97 2.71 1.23
CA PHE A 77 -0.40 1.83 0.20
C PHE A 77 -0.61 0.34 0.51
N ILE A 78 -0.58 -0.08 1.79
CA ILE A 78 -0.96 -1.44 2.19
C ILE A 78 -2.42 -1.69 1.82
N SER A 79 -3.33 -0.77 2.16
CA SER A 79 -4.74 -0.87 1.82
C SER A 79 -4.99 -0.92 0.32
N LEU A 80 -4.29 -0.08 -0.47
CA LEU A 80 -4.33 -0.12 -1.94
C LEU A 80 -3.91 -1.49 -2.48
N GLY A 81 -2.74 -1.98 -2.05
CA GLY A 81 -2.20 -3.24 -2.51
C GLY A 81 -3.12 -4.42 -2.21
N MET A 82 -3.58 -4.53 -0.96
CA MET A 82 -4.40 -5.66 -0.51
C MET A 82 -5.84 -5.61 -1.06
N ALA A 83 -6.46 -4.43 -1.06
CA ALA A 83 -7.87 -4.30 -1.45
C ALA A 83 -8.05 -4.23 -2.97
N LYS A 84 -7.20 -3.48 -3.68
CA LYS A 84 -7.42 -3.14 -5.08
C LYS A 84 -6.44 -3.81 -6.05
N LEU A 85 -5.16 -3.95 -5.70
CA LEU A 85 -4.14 -4.34 -6.69
C LEU A 85 -3.88 -5.84 -6.78
N LEU A 86 -3.89 -6.56 -5.66
CA LEU A 86 -3.56 -7.98 -5.65
C LEU A 86 -4.70 -8.88 -6.09
N LYS A 87 -4.37 -9.88 -6.88
CA LYS A 87 -5.23 -11.05 -7.11
C LYS A 87 -5.40 -11.91 -5.85
N PRO A 88 -6.42 -12.78 -5.78
CA PRO A 88 -6.49 -13.81 -4.75
C PRO A 88 -5.20 -14.65 -4.70
N SER A 89 -4.70 -14.95 -3.50
CA SER A 89 -3.41 -15.63 -3.26
C SER A 89 -2.15 -14.86 -3.70
N GLY A 90 -2.27 -13.61 -4.15
CA GLY A 90 -1.14 -12.73 -4.43
C GLY A 90 -0.42 -12.24 -3.16
N ASP A 91 0.84 -11.83 -3.32
CA ASP A 91 1.71 -11.36 -2.24
C ASP A 91 2.06 -9.87 -2.34
N LEU A 92 2.06 -9.18 -1.22
CA LEU A 92 2.56 -7.83 -1.06
C LEU A 92 3.80 -7.84 -0.20
N PHE A 93 4.86 -7.17 -0.64
CA PHE A 93 6.07 -6.95 0.15
C PHE A 93 6.44 -5.48 0.15
N TYR A 94 6.36 -4.84 1.32
CA TYR A 94 6.80 -3.47 1.49
C TYR A 94 7.89 -3.34 2.54
N ILE A 95 8.83 -2.45 2.26
CA ILE A 95 9.67 -1.84 3.29
C ILE A 95 8.84 -0.70 3.89
N ILE A 96 8.63 -0.69 5.20
CA ILE A 96 7.83 0.32 5.92
C ILE A 96 8.51 0.68 7.24
N PRO A 97 8.12 1.79 7.91
CA PRO A 97 8.65 2.12 9.22
C PRO A 97 8.34 1.01 10.23
N ASN A 98 9.34 0.61 11.02
CA ASN A 98 9.20 -0.45 12.04
C ASN A 98 8.15 -0.10 13.11
N THR A 99 7.88 1.20 13.28
CA THR A 99 6.88 1.74 14.20
C THR A 99 5.52 1.11 13.96
N PHE A 100 5.20 0.71 12.71
CA PHE A 100 4.00 -0.05 12.37
C PHE A 100 3.77 -1.24 13.31
N LEU A 101 4.83 -1.92 13.76
CA LEU A 101 4.77 -3.09 14.64
C LEU A 101 4.34 -2.75 16.08
N SER A 102 4.52 -1.51 16.54
CA SER A 102 4.41 -1.16 17.97
C SER A 102 3.53 0.05 18.28
N ILE A 103 3.24 0.95 17.33
CA ILE A 103 2.44 2.16 17.60
C ILE A 103 1.05 1.82 18.11
N LEU A 104 0.61 2.51 19.18
CA LEU A 104 -0.67 2.24 19.85
C LEU A 104 -1.85 2.54 18.93
N TYR A 105 -1.84 3.68 18.25
CA TYR A 105 -2.93 4.07 17.34
C TYR A 105 -3.04 3.17 16.10
N GLY A 106 -1.99 2.40 15.77
CA GLY A 106 -2.03 1.37 14.72
C GLY A 106 -2.66 0.04 15.14
N GLN A 107 -3.04 -0.14 16.41
CA GLN A 107 -3.55 -1.43 16.92
C GLN A 107 -4.80 -1.92 16.17
N ASN A 108 -5.73 -1.01 15.87
CA ASN A 108 -6.99 -1.36 15.21
C ASN A 108 -6.73 -1.79 13.77
N TYR A 109 -5.83 -1.11 13.07
CA TYR A 109 -5.42 -1.47 11.72
C TYR A 109 -4.69 -2.82 11.71
N ARG A 110 -3.75 -3.06 12.64
CA ARG A 110 -3.08 -4.35 12.78
C ARG A 110 -4.07 -5.49 13.05
N ALA A 111 -5.06 -5.28 13.93
CA ALA A 111 -6.09 -6.27 14.24
C ALA A 111 -6.98 -6.56 13.02
N PHE A 112 -7.36 -5.53 12.26
CA PHE A 112 -8.06 -5.70 10.99
C PHE A 112 -7.21 -6.52 10.00
N LEU A 113 -5.95 -6.12 9.82
CA LEU A 113 -5.04 -6.74 8.86
C LEU A 113 -4.81 -8.23 9.18
N THR A 114 -4.58 -8.61 10.44
CA THR A 114 -4.37 -10.02 10.82
C THR A 114 -5.65 -10.86 10.74
N LYS A 115 -6.82 -10.24 10.93
CA LYS A 115 -8.11 -10.91 10.75
C LYS A 115 -8.38 -11.22 9.27
N HIS A 116 -8.15 -10.25 8.40
CA HIS A 116 -8.56 -10.33 6.99
C HIS A 116 -7.49 -10.89 6.05
N TYR A 117 -6.21 -10.74 6.39
CA TYR A 117 -5.10 -11.16 5.54
C TYR A 117 -4.17 -12.12 6.27
N GLN A 118 -3.29 -12.78 5.52
CA GLN A 118 -2.24 -13.62 6.09
C GLN A 118 -0.94 -12.81 6.13
N ILE A 119 -0.29 -12.76 7.29
CA ILE A 119 1.09 -12.31 7.35
C ILE A 119 1.96 -13.45 6.84
N SER A 120 2.63 -13.24 5.71
CA SER A 120 3.53 -14.23 5.10
C SER A 120 4.98 -14.04 5.54
N TYR A 121 5.38 -12.81 5.90
CA TYR A 121 6.75 -12.49 6.27
C TYR A 121 6.81 -11.23 7.13
N ILE A 122 7.69 -11.22 8.13
CA ILE A 122 8.12 -10.00 8.83
C ILE A 122 9.63 -10.10 9.06
N ALA A 123 10.39 -9.11 8.58
CA ALA A 123 11.77 -8.89 9.00
C ALA A 123 11.88 -7.54 9.69
N ASN A 124 12.26 -7.55 10.97
CA ASN A 124 12.53 -6.34 11.71
C ASN A 124 13.97 -5.89 11.44
N LEU A 125 14.15 -4.74 10.78
CA LEU A 125 15.45 -4.20 10.39
C LEU A 125 15.86 -3.02 11.30
N SER A 126 15.39 -3.01 12.56
CA SER A 126 15.63 -1.91 13.50
C SER A 126 17.09 -1.69 13.87
N GLU A 127 17.90 -2.75 13.76
CA GLU A 127 19.33 -2.75 14.11
C GLU A 127 20.21 -2.68 12.85
N GLU A 128 19.60 -2.56 11.67
CA GLU A 128 20.28 -2.51 10.38
C GLU A 128 20.23 -1.09 9.83
N ASP A 129 21.35 -0.59 9.33
CA ASP A 129 21.40 0.67 8.58
C ASP A 129 20.96 0.42 7.13
N VAL A 130 19.64 0.29 6.94
CA VAL A 130 19.03 -0.04 5.64
C VAL A 130 19.23 1.07 4.61
N PHE A 131 19.25 2.33 5.05
CA PHE A 131 19.40 3.50 4.19
C PHE A 131 20.40 4.49 4.81
N GLU A 132 21.46 4.82 4.07
CA GLU A 132 22.57 5.65 4.56
C GLU A 132 22.11 7.04 5.06
N ASP A 133 21.12 7.64 4.38
CA ASP A 133 20.66 9.01 4.64
C ASP A 133 19.37 9.11 5.48
N ALA A 134 18.79 7.98 5.94
CA ALA A 134 17.49 7.99 6.62
C ALA A 134 17.60 7.51 8.08
N GLN A 135 17.10 8.33 9.02
CA GLN A 135 17.02 7.96 10.45
C GLN A 135 15.85 7.02 10.79
N VAL A 136 14.95 6.76 9.83
CA VAL A 136 13.77 5.93 10.05
C VAL A 136 14.16 4.47 10.06
N ARG A 137 13.93 3.78 11.19
CA ARG A 137 14.06 2.33 11.31
C ARG A 137 12.95 1.63 10.54
N ASN A 138 13.28 0.55 9.85
CA ASN A 138 12.36 -0.12 8.94
C ASN A 138 12.06 -1.57 9.34
N CYS A 139 10.99 -2.11 8.77
CA CYS A 139 10.76 -3.53 8.67
C CYS A 139 10.30 -3.89 7.25
N ILE A 140 10.49 -5.14 6.85
CA ILE A 140 9.84 -5.69 5.67
C ILE A 140 8.56 -6.38 6.14
N LEU A 141 7.43 -5.95 5.60
CA LEU A 141 6.14 -6.57 5.80
C LEU A 141 5.73 -7.34 4.54
N GLY A 142 5.57 -8.65 4.69
CA GLY A 142 4.98 -9.54 3.70
C GLY A 142 3.56 -9.93 4.07
N LEU A 143 2.61 -9.68 3.16
CA LEU A 143 1.21 -10.05 3.30
C LEU A 143 0.77 -10.90 2.12
N ARG A 144 -0.08 -11.88 2.39
CA ARG A 144 -0.75 -12.67 1.37
C ARG A 144 -2.26 -12.44 1.41
N LYS A 145 -2.84 -12.15 0.25
CA LYS A 145 -4.31 -12.06 0.08
C LYS A 145 -4.88 -13.47 0.17
N LYS A 146 -5.80 -13.71 1.12
CA LYS A 146 -6.44 -15.02 1.26
C LYS A 146 -7.28 -15.32 0.01
N ASN A 147 -7.31 -16.57 -0.43
CA ASN A 147 -8.26 -16.99 -1.45
C ASN A 147 -9.67 -16.86 -0.89
N THR A 148 -10.50 -16.01 -1.49
CA THR A 148 -11.93 -15.93 -1.22
C THR A 148 -12.67 -17.06 -1.95
N GLY A 149 -12.08 -18.25 -2.04
CA GLY A 149 -12.77 -19.42 -2.57
C GLY A 149 -14.03 -19.61 -1.74
N GLU A 150 -15.18 -19.39 -2.37
CA GLU A 150 -16.48 -19.83 -1.87
C GLU A 150 -16.30 -21.27 -1.39
N LYS A 151 -16.59 -21.51 -0.10
CA LYS A 151 -16.88 -22.85 0.36
C LYS A 151 -18.28 -23.22 -0.07
#